data_AF-A0A813KEJ1-F1
#
_entry.id   AF-A0A813KEJ1-F1
#
_cell.length_a   1.000
_cell.length_b   1.000
_cell.length_c   1.000
_cell.angle_alpha   90.00
_cell.angle_beta   90.00
_cell.angle_gamma   90.00
#
_symmetry.space_group_name_H-M   'P 1'
#
loop_
_entity.id
_entity.type
_entity.pdbx_description
1 polymer ?
#
loop_
_entity_poly.entity_id
_entity_poly.type
_entity_poly.pdbx_seq_one_letter_code
_entity_poly.pdbx_strand_id
1 'polypeptide(L)'
;MATARPVVSVYNFENPAEKTGTVVMPHALTAPLRPDLVREVHMNVSKNHRQAYAVGAKVGYDTAAESWGTGRAVARIPRVPGGGTHRAGQAAFGNMCRGGGMFNPTKIWRRWHRRVNVTQKRHAVVTALAASSLPPLVMARGHRIGEIAELPLVVSDGLESVQKTKQAVELLTKMGCGPELQKVLDSKKLRAGQGKARNRRFRMRLGPLVIYKEDNGISRAMRNIPGVETACVDNLNLLRLLGSV
;
A
#
# COMPACT_ATOMS: atom_id res chain seq x y z
N MET A 1 7.61 32.63 6.00
CA MET A 1 7.81 33.15 4.63
C MET A 1 9.29 33.10 4.21
N ALA A 2 10.05 32.07 4.62
CA ALA A 2 11.42 31.80 4.16
C ALA A 2 11.83 30.37 4.59
N THR A 3 11.35 29.32 3.91
CA THR A 3 11.73 27.92 4.21
C THR A 3 11.82 27.05 2.95
N ALA A 4 12.01 27.67 1.79
CA ALA A 4 12.13 26.96 0.52
C ALA A 4 13.40 27.41 -0.19
N ARG A 5 14.15 26.44 -0.75
CA ARG A 5 15.18 26.76 -1.72
C ARG A 5 14.51 27.48 -2.91
N PRO A 6 15.04 28.61 -3.38
CA PRO A 6 14.43 29.32 -4.51
C PRO A 6 14.56 28.52 -5.81
N VAL A 7 15.65 27.76 -5.93
CA VAL A 7 16.03 27.04 -7.16
C VAL A 7 16.60 25.66 -6.80
N VAL A 8 16.35 24.68 -7.66
CA VAL A 8 16.84 23.29 -7.60
C VAL A 8 17.73 23.01 -8.81
N SER A 9 18.82 22.26 -8.61
CA SER A 9 19.70 21.86 -9.71
C SER A 9 19.05 20.74 -10.56
N VAL A 10 19.19 20.80 -11.88
CA VAL A 10 18.86 19.71 -12.79
C VAL A 10 20.13 18.93 -13.09
N TYR A 11 20.11 17.62 -12.85
CA TYR A 11 21.25 16.74 -13.10
C TYR A 11 21.15 16.08 -14.49
N ASN A 12 22.30 15.89 -15.14
CA ASN A 12 22.36 15.18 -16.42
C ASN A 12 22.00 13.70 -16.22
N PHE A 13 21.21 13.12 -17.13
CA PHE A 13 20.88 11.70 -17.09
C PHE A 13 22.07 10.78 -17.46
N GLU A 14 22.99 11.24 -18.32
CA GLU A 14 24.15 10.44 -18.76
C GLU A 14 25.29 10.45 -17.73
N ASN A 15 25.59 11.64 -17.22
CA ASN A 15 26.56 11.88 -16.15
C ASN A 15 25.90 12.61 -14.96
N PRO A 16 25.30 11.87 -14.00
CA PRO A 16 24.60 12.47 -12.86
C PRO A 16 25.44 13.32 -11.91
N ALA A 17 26.77 13.38 -12.09
CA ALA A 17 27.63 14.31 -11.36
C ALA A 17 27.56 15.75 -11.92
N GLU A 18 27.12 15.91 -13.17
CA GLU A 18 27.04 17.19 -13.86
C GLU A 18 25.66 17.83 -13.74
N LYS A 19 25.65 19.16 -13.57
CA LYS A 19 24.44 19.97 -13.54
C LYS A 19 24.19 20.56 -14.93
N THR A 20 23.05 20.24 -15.53
CA THR A 20 22.67 20.74 -16.86
C THR A 20 21.94 22.08 -16.80
N GLY A 21 21.30 22.39 -15.67
CA GLY A 21 20.55 23.62 -15.51
C GLY A 21 19.98 23.77 -14.11
N THR A 22 19.08 24.73 -13.95
CA THR A 22 18.40 25.00 -12.69
C THR A 22 16.94 25.35 -12.91
N VAL A 23 16.06 24.95 -11.99
CA VAL A 23 14.60 25.17 -12.08
C VAL A 23 14.09 25.74 -10.76
N VAL A 24 13.13 26.66 -10.85
CA VAL A 24 12.50 27.26 -9.67
C VAL A 24 11.73 26.20 -8.89
N MET A 25 11.91 26.19 -7.57
CA MET A 25 11.23 25.25 -6.68
C MET A 25 9.70 25.44 -6.75
N PRO A 26 8.92 24.40 -7.09
CA PRO A 26 7.46 24.52 -7.15
C PRO A 26 6.86 24.89 -5.79
N HIS A 27 5.90 25.82 -5.77
CA HIS A 27 5.19 26.22 -4.55
C HIS A 27 4.54 25.05 -3.79
N ALA A 28 4.12 24.00 -4.51
CA ALA A 28 3.55 22.79 -3.91
C ALA A 28 4.49 22.12 -2.88
N LEU A 29 5.81 22.22 -3.06
CA LEU A 29 6.80 21.63 -2.15
C LEU A 29 7.04 22.48 -0.89
N THR A 30 6.46 23.67 -0.83
CA THR A 30 6.56 24.60 0.30
C THR A 30 5.33 24.57 1.21
N ALA A 31 4.38 23.69 0.90
CA ALA A 31 3.14 23.56 1.63
C ALA A 31 3.35 23.14 3.09
N PRO A 32 2.48 23.57 4.01
CA PRO A 32 2.58 23.22 5.42
C PRO A 32 2.41 21.70 5.63
N LEU A 33 3.25 21.13 6.49
CA LEU A 33 3.21 19.71 6.81
C LEU A 33 2.02 19.37 7.73
N ARG A 34 1.08 18.58 7.22
CA ARG A 34 -0.10 18.08 7.95
C ARG A 34 -0.16 16.55 8.03
N PRO A 35 0.63 15.92 8.92
CA PRO A 35 0.68 14.46 9.05
C PRO A 35 -0.65 13.85 9.54
N ASP A 36 -1.44 14.61 10.28
CA ASP A 36 -2.82 14.28 10.72
C ASP A 36 -3.73 14.00 9.52
N LEU A 37 -3.82 14.97 8.61
CA LEU A 37 -4.65 14.93 7.43
C LEU A 37 -4.18 13.83 6.47
N VAL A 38 -2.86 13.73 6.29
CA VAL A 38 -2.26 12.67 5.48
C VAL A 38 -2.65 11.28 6.00
N ARG A 39 -2.56 11.05 7.32
CA ARG A 39 -2.91 9.76 7.94
C ARG A 39 -4.38 9.43 7.76
N GLU A 40 -5.27 10.39 7.99
CA GLU A 40 -6.71 10.19 7.85
C GLU A 40 -7.10 9.86 6.41
N VAL A 41 -6.58 10.64 5.44
CA VAL A 41 -6.85 10.43 4.02
C VAL A 41 -6.26 9.09 3.55
N HIS A 42 -5.01 8.77 3.91
CA HIS A 42 -4.38 7.50 3.55
C HIS A 42 -5.16 6.30 4.09
N MET A 43 -5.60 6.35 5.35
CA MET A 43 -6.42 5.30 5.95
C MET A 43 -7.73 5.09 5.18
N ASN A 44 -8.42 6.17 4.80
CA ASN A 44 -9.71 6.08 4.12
C ASN A 44 -9.58 5.66 2.65
N VAL A 45 -8.57 6.16 1.94
CA VAL A 45 -8.30 5.78 0.54
C VAL A 45 -7.83 4.33 0.45
N SER A 46 -6.98 3.86 1.38
CA SER A 46 -6.50 2.47 1.42
C SER A 46 -7.63 1.45 1.56
N LYS A 47 -8.75 1.81 2.21
CA LYS A 47 -9.92 0.93 2.35
C LYS A 47 -10.63 0.66 1.03
N ASN A 48 -10.48 1.53 0.02
CA ASN A 48 -11.22 1.45 -1.23
C ASN A 48 -10.73 0.37 -2.20
N HIS A 49 -9.55 -0.20 -1.97
CA HIS A 49 -9.03 -1.34 -2.74
C HIS A 49 -9.55 -2.71 -2.21
N ARG A 50 -10.25 -2.73 -1.07
CA ARG A 50 -10.65 -3.98 -0.42
C ARG A 50 -11.74 -4.71 -1.22
N GLN A 51 -11.54 -6.00 -1.42
CA GLN A 51 -12.58 -6.91 -1.92
C GLN A 51 -13.50 -7.36 -0.79
N ALA A 52 -14.80 -7.42 -1.06
CA ALA A 52 -15.79 -7.88 -0.10
C ALA A 52 -15.61 -9.38 0.20
N TYR A 53 -15.83 -9.77 1.45
CA TYR A 53 -15.86 -11.17 1.87
C TYR A 53 -17.03 -11.38 2.83
N ALA A 54 -17.68 -12.54 2.71
CA ALA A 54 -18.82 -12.94 3.53
C ALA A 54 -18.83 -14.46 3.71
N VAL A 55 -19.48 -14.93 4.77
CA VAL A 55 -19.85 -16.34 4.91
C VAL A 55 -21.12 -16.63 4.09
N GLY A 56 -21.32 -17.88 3.67
CA GLY A 56 -22.54 -18.28 2.99
C GLY A 56 -23.79 -18.05 3.85
N ALA A 57 -24.91 -17.68 3.23
CA ALA A 57 -26.09 -17.22 3.95
C ALA A 57 -26.72 -18.29 4.87
N LYS A 58 -26.66 -19.56 4.48
CA LYS A 58 -27.24 -20.68 5.21
C LYS A 58 -26.22 -21.53 6.00
N VAL A 59 -24.95 -21.12 6.04
CA VAL A 59 -23.89 -21.87 6.72
C VAL A 59 -24.23 -22.04 8.20
N GLY A 60 -24.30 -23.30 8.66
CA GLY A 60 -24.66 -23.66 10.03
C GLY A 60 -26.16 -23.74 10.29
N TYR A 61 -27.00 -23.48 9.27
CA TYR A 61 -28.46 -23.53 9.33
C TYR A 61 -29.08 -24.51 8.32
N ASP A 62 -28.29 -25.15 7.45
CA ASP A 62 -28.71 -26.22 6.53
C ASP A 62 -28.88 -27.57 7.25
N THR A 63 -29.61 -27.59 8.38
CA THR A 63 -29.90 -28.82 9.14
C THR A 63 -31.26 -28.67 9.79
N ALA A 64 -32.13 -29.67 9.67
CA ALA A 64 -33.36 -29.72 10.47
C ALA A 64 -32.95 -30.03 11.92
N ALA A 65 -33.27 -29.16 12.87
CA ALA A 65 -32.98 -29.35 14.28
C ALA A 65 -33.99 -28.62 15.15
N GLU A 66 -34.37 -29.23 16.26
CA GLU A 66 -35.31 -28.65 17.23
C GLU A 66 -34.81 -28.91 18.65
N SER A 67 -35.20 -28.05 19.59
CA SER A 67 -34.91 -28.27 21.00
C SER A 67 -35.74 -29.44 21.52
N TRP A 68 -35.11 -30.33 22.29
CA TRP A 68 -35.85 -31.41 22.96
C TRP A 68 -36.63 -30.96 24.20
N GLY A 69 -36.56 -29.67 24.55
CA GLY A 69 -37.18 -29.12 25.75
C GLY A 69 -36.45 -29.51 27.03
N THR A 70 -37.13 -29.31 28.17
CA THR A 70 -36.64 -29.69 29.50
C THR A 70 -36.96 -31.16 29.82
N GLY A 71 -36.40 -31.69 30.92
CA GLY A 71 -36.75 -33.03 31.43
C GLY A 71 -35.95 -34.20 30.83
N ARG A 72 -34.94 -33.94 29.99
CA ARG A 72 -34.10 -34.97 29.36
C ARG A 72 -32.63 -34.96 29.81
N ALA A 73 -32.34 -34.34 30.96
CA ALA A 73 -30.99 -34.16 31.50
C ALA A 73 -29.96 -33.57 30.51
N VAL A 74 -30.41 -32.74 29.56
CA VAL A 74 -29.58 -32.06 28.56
C VAL A 74 -29.96 -30.59 28.41
N ALA A 75 -29.02 -29.77 27.93
CA ALA A 75 -29.27 -28.36 27.63
C ALA A 75 -30.33 -28.19 26.51
N ARG A 76 -31.06 -27.06 26.56
CA ARG A 76 -32.19 -26.71 25.67
C ARG A 76 -31.78 -26.29 24.24
N ILE A 77 -30.55 -26.56 23.82
CA ILE A 77 -30.06 -26.22 22.48
C ILE A 77 -30.76 -27.10 21.42
N PRO A 78 -31.05 -26.59 20.20
CA PRO A 78 -31.57 -27.41 19.12
C PRO A 78 -30.65 -28.59 18.80
N ARG A 79 -31.22 -29.77 18.54
CA ARG A 79 -30.51 -31.01 18.25
C ARG A 79 -30.99 -31.63 16.95
N VAL A 80 -30.06 -32.25 16.22
CA VAL A 80 -30.37 -32.94 14.97
C VAL A 80 -31.24 -34.18 15.25
N PRO A 81 -32.38 -34.36 14.57
CA PRO A 81 -33.28 -35.49 14.77
C PRO A 81 -32.75 -36.76 14.09
N GLY A 82 -33.48 -37.86 14.24
CA GLY A 82 -33.17 -39.16 13.62
C GLY A 82 -32.22 -40.03 14.47
N GLY A 83 -31.61 -41.03 13.83
CA GLY A 83 -30.73 -42.02 14.44
C GLY A 83 -29.79 -42.66 13.42
N GLY A 84 -28.92 -43.57 13.84
CA GLY A 84 -28.05 -44.34 12.95
C GLY A 84 -26.80 -43.62 12.43
N THR A 85 -26.61 -42.34 12.78
CA THR A 85 -25.37 -41.59 12.47
C THR A 85 -24.83 -40.94 13.73
N HIS A 86 -23.51 -40.70 13.79
CA HIS A 86 -22.89 -39.96 14.89
C HIS A 86 -23.41 -38.52 15.02
N ARG A 87 -24.04 -37.95 13.99
CA ARG A 87 -24.56 -36.58 13.99
C ARG A 87 -25.93 -36.47 14.68
N ALA A 88 -26.73 -37.53 14.69
CA ALA A 88 -28.03 -37.54 15.34
C ALA A 88 -27.91 -37.26 16.86
N GLY A 89 -28.79 -36.43 17.40
CA GLY A 89 -28.78 -36.01 18.81
C GLY A 89 -27.72 -34.96 19.18
N GLN A 90 -26.82 -34.58 18.27
CA GLN A 90 -25.85 -33.51 18.51
C GLN A 90 -26.49 -32.12 18.40
N ALA A 91 -25.91 -31.14 19.10
CA ALA A 91 -26.35 -29.75 19.05
C ALA A 91 -26.10 -29.09 17.67
N ALA A 92 -27.01 -28.19 17.28
CA ALA A 92 -27.02 -27.48 16.01
C ALA A 92 -27.42 -26.00 16.17
N PHE A 93 -27.31 -25.22 15.09
CA PHE A 93 -27.62 -23.78 14.95
C PHE A 93 -26.79 -22.81 15.79
N GLY A 94 -26.62 -23.07 17.09
CA GLY A 94 -25.94 -22.17 18.01
C GLY A 94 -24.50 -21.86 17.61
N ASN A 95 -24.06 -20.63 17.84
CA ASN A 95 -22.68 -20.19 17.59
C ASN A 95 -21.64 -20.87 18.49
N MET A 96 -22.07 -21.43 19.62
CA MET A 96 -21.25 -22.27 20.49
C MET A 96 -21.18 -23.74 20.05
N CYS A 97 -22.01 -24.14 19.08
CA CYS A 97 -22.08 -25.52 18.62
C CYS A 97 -21.08 -25.77 17.49
N ARG A 98 -20.43 -26.94 17.50
CA ARG A 98 -19.61 -27.39 16.37
C ARG A 98 -20.48 -27.53 15.12
N GLY A 99 -20.11 -26.83 14.04
CA GLY A 99 -20.88 -26.79 12.79
C GLY A 99 -22.14 -25.93 12.84
N GLY A 100 -22.37 -25.17 13.91
CA GLY A 100 -23.45 -24.18 14.00
C GLY A 100 -23.12 -22.87 13.29
N GLY A 101 -24.08 -21.94 13.28
CA GLY A 101 -23.93 -20.65 12.62
C GLY A 101 -23.11 -19.66 13.44
N MET A 102 -22.23 -18.89 12.80
CA MET A 102 -21.46 -17.83 13.47
C MET A 102 -22.40 -16.70 13.96
N PHE A 103 -22.13 -16.14 15.15
CA PHE A 103 -22.82 -14.93 15.63
C PHE A 103 -22.43 -13.72 14.77
N ASN A 104 -23.44 -12.94 14.37
CA ASN A 104 -23.29 -11.79 13.46
C ASN A 104 -22.45 -12.13 12.20
N PRO A 105 -22.97 -13.03 11.33
CA PRO A 105 -22.24 -13.52 10.17
C PRO A 105 -21.83 -12.37 9.25
N THR A 106 -20.61 -12.42 8.71
CA THR A 106 -20.10 -11.37 7.82
C THR A 106 -20.99 -11.23 6.59
N LYS A 107 -21.38 -10.00 6.28
CA LYS A 107 -22.26 -9.66 5.16
C LYS A 107 -21.53 -8.89 4.08
N ILE A 108 -21.95 -9.10 2.83
CA ILE A 108 -21.35 -8.48 1.64
C ILE A 108 -21.55 -6.95 1.68
N TRP A 109 -22.71 -6.47 2.15
CA TRP A 109 -23.07 -5.05 2.19
C TRP A 109 -22.44 -4.26 3.36
N ARG A 110 -21.43 -4.82 4.05
CA ARG A 110 -20.60 -4.04 4.98
C ARG A 110 -20.08 -2.79 4.24
N ARG A 111 -20.06 -1.63 4.90
CA ARG A 111 -19.53 -0.41 4.30
C ARG A 111 -18.00 -0.50 4.14
N TRP A 112 -17.52 -1.03 3.02
CA TRP A 112 -16.09 -1.19 2.70
C TRP A 112 -15.43 0.13 2.33
N HIS A 113 -16.08 0.88 1.44
CA HIS A 113 -15.52 2.08 0.82
C HIS A 113 -15.73 3.33 1.70
N ARG A 114 -14.83 4.30 1.55
CA ARG A 114 -14.88 5.63 2.18
C ARG A 114 -14.66 6.70 1.12
N ARG A 115 -15.65 7.58 0.98
CA ARG A 115 -15.51 8.82 0.21
C ARG A 115 -14.67 9.79 1.03
N VAL A 116 -13.71 10.45 0.38
CA VAL A 116 -12.89 11.51 0.96
C VAL A 116 -13.04 12.72 0.06
N ASN A 117 -13.13 13.91 0.67
CA ASN A 117 -13.30 15.16 -0.06
C ASN A 117 -12.12 15.41 -1.01
N VAL A 118 -12.40 15.94 -2.21
CA VAL A 118 -11.37 16.19 -3.23
C VAL A 118 -10.30 17.15 -2.70
N THR A 119 -10.73 18.21 -2.01
CA THR A 119 -9.82 19.20 -1.41
C THR A 119 -8.89 18.57 -0.37
N GLN A 120 -9.41 17.70 0.51
CA GLN A 120 -8.58 16.97 1.48
C GLN A 120 -7.58 16.04 0.80
N LYS A 121 -7.98 15.32 -0.26
CA LYS A 121 -7.06 14.49 -1.04
C LYS A 121 -5.92 15.31 -1.64
N ARG A 122 -6.25 16.45 -2.25
CA ARG A 122 -5.26 17.36 -2.85
C ARG A 122 -4.29 17.88 -1.80
N HIS A 123 -4.78 18.34 -0.64
CA HIS A 123 -3.90 18.77 0.46
C HIS A 123 -2.99 17.63 0.96
N ALA A 124 -3.50 16.39 1.05
CA ALA A 124 -2.69 15.25 1.46
C ALA A 124 -1.56 14.94 0.48
N VAL A 125 -1.84 14.99 -0.83
CA VAL A 125 -0.84 14.77 -1.89
C VAL A 125 0.24 15.85 -1.83
N VAL A 126 -0.16 17.12 -1.77
CA VAL A 126 0.77 18.25 -1.70
C VAL A 126 1.62 18.19 -0.42
N THR A 127 1.02 17.82 0.72
CA THR A 127 1.74 17.60 1.98
C THR A 127 2.79 16.49 1.85
N ALA A 128 2.44 15.37 1.19
CA ALA A 128 3.37 14.27 0.98
C ALA A 128 4.53 14.66 0.05
N LEU A 129 4.26 15.46 -0.99
CA LEU A 129 5.29 16.02 -1.86
C LEU A 129 6.23 16.96 -1.08
N ALA A 130 5.70 17.90 -0.31
CA ALA A 130 6.51 18.80 0.53
C ALA A 130 7.38 18.03 1.54
N ALA A 131 6.86 16.94 2.11
CA ALA A 131 7.65 16.07 2.98
C ALA A 131 8.81 15.37 2.24
N SER A 132 8.64 15.06 0.95
CA SER A 132 9.67 14.38 0.14
C SER A 132 10.87 15.27 -0.19
N SER A 133 10.71 16.60 -0.17
CA SER A 133 11.81 17.55 -0.34
C SER A 133 12.65 17.76 0.92
N LEU A 134 12.26 17.20 2.07
CA LEU A 134 12.95 17.40 3.35
C LEU A 134 13.80 16.16 3.71
N PRO A 135 15.15 16.25 3.64
CA PRO A 135 16.03 15.12 3.94
C PRO A 135 15.77 14.46 5.31
N PRO A 136 15.51 15.19 6.41
CA PRO A 136 15.26 14.57 7.71
C PRO A 136 14.04 13.64 7.71
N LEU A 137 12.97 13.98 6.99
CA LEU A 137 11.76 13.17 6.94
C LEU A 137 11.95 11.91 6.08
N VAL A 138 12.71 12.04 4.99
CA VAL A 138 13.05 10.92 4.10
C VAL A 138 13.96 9.92 4.83
N MET A 139 14.95 10.41 5.59
CA MET A 139 15.80 9.57 6.45
C MET A 139 14.99 8.93 7.60
N ALA A 140 14.09 9.68 8.24
CA ALA A 140 13.26 9.15 9.33
C ALA A 140 12.31 8.03 8.86
N ARG A 141 11.84 8.07 7.61
CA ARG A 141 11.10 6.97 6.97
C ARG A 141 11.99 5.74 6.73
N GLY A 142 13.31 5.93 6.72
CA GLY A 142 14.32 4.90 6.66
C GLY A 142 15.01 4.76 5.30
N HIS A 143 14.79 5.67 4.35
CA HIS A 143 15.49 5.63 3.05
C HIS A 143 16.97 6.01 3.20
N ARG A 144 17.84 5.31 2.48
CA ARG A 144 19.29 5.60 2.44
C ARG A 144 19.56 6.66 1.38
N ILE A 145 19.74 7.91 1.83
CA ILE A 145 19.96 9.07 0.96
C ILE A 145 21.35 9.72 1.14
N GLY A 146 22.29 9.04 1.78
CA GLY A 146 23.60 9.62 2.14
C GLY A 146 24.48 10.00 0.95
N GLU A 147 24.32 9.32 -0.19
CA GLU A 147 25.08 9.57 -1.43
C GLU A 147 24.31 10.43 -2.44
N ILE A 148 23.07 10.83 -2.12
CA ILE A 148 22.24 11.63 -3.02
C ILE A 148 22.68 13.10 -2.93
N ALA A 149 22.93 13.72 -4.08
CA ALA A 149 23.47 15.07 -4.16
C ALA A 149 22.50 16.17 -3.68
N GLU A 150 21.21 16.03 -3.98
CA GLU A 150 20.18 17.02 -3.65
C GLU A 150 18.79 16.38 -3.50
N LEU A 151 17.95 16.95 -2.63
CA LEU A 151 16.51 16.67 -2.55
C LEU A 151 15.73 17.98 -2.69
N PRO A 152 14.66 18.03 -3.51
CA PRO A 152 14.19 16.99 -4.43
C PRO A 152 15.20 16.73 -5.57
N LEU A 153 15.40 15.46 -5.94
CA LEU A 153 16.32 15.09 -7.02
C LEU A 153 15.63 15.28 -8.39
N VAL A 154 16.12 16.22 -9.19
CA VAL A 154 15.59 16.53 -10.53
C VAL A 154 16.60 16.12 -11.59
N VAL A 155 16.13 15.37 -12.59
CA VAL A 155 16.96 14.84 -13.69
C VAL A 155 16.41 15.39 -15.00
N SER A 156 17.31 15.63 -15.96
CA SER A 156 16.93 16.03 -17.32
C SER A 156 16.00 15.04 -18.02
N ASP A 157 15.14 15.54 -18.91
CA ASP A 157 14.08 14.81 -19.62
C ASP A 157 14.55 13.58 -20.40
N GLY A 158 15.84 13.50 -20.75
CA GLY A 158 16.43 12.31 -21.38
C GLY A 158 16.18 11.00 -20.62
N LEU A 159 15.94 11.07 -19.30
CA LEU A 159 15.53 9.92 -18.48
C LEU A 159 14.26 9.23 -19.00
N GLU A 160 13.29 9.98 -19.53
CA GLU A 160 12.01 9.42 -20.00
C GLU A 160 12.18 8.45 -21.18
N SER A 161 13.26 8.61 -21.95
CA SER A 161 13.58 7.80 -23.14
C SER A 161 14.28 6.47 -22.82
N VAL A 162 14.63 6.21 -21.55
CA VAL A 162 15.33 4.97 -21.16
C VAL A 162 14.43 3.76 -21.36
N GLN A 163 14.89 2.81 -22.19
CA GLN A 163 14.11 1.61 -22.53
C GLN A 163 14.58 0.34 -21.80
N LYS A 164 15.89 0.23 -21.50
CA LYS A 164 16.47 -1.00 -20.94
C LYS A 164 16.63 -0.90 -19.42
N THR A 165 16.22 -1.94 -18.71
CA THR A 165 16.38 -2.03 -17.24
C THR A 165 17.85 -1.95 -16.80
N LYS A 166 18.80 -2.47 -17.60
CA LYS A 166 20.23 -2.35 -17.30
C LYS A 166 20.68 -0.88 -17.20
N GLN A 167 20.30 -0.07 -18.19
CA GLN A 167 20.59 1.36 -18.21
C GLN A 167 19.94 2.08 -17.03
N ALA A 168 18.69 1.72 -16.70
CA ALA A 168 17.98 2.28 -15.56
C ALA A 168 18.66 1.98 -14.21
N VAL A 169 19.18 0.77 -14.00
CA VAL A 169 19.92 0.41 -12.77
C VAL A 169 21.25 1.15 -12.68
N GLU A 170 21.99 1.23 -13.77
CA GLU A 170 23.25 1.99 -13.85
C GLU A 170 23.02 3.47 -13.52
N LEU A 171 21.97 4.06 -14.07
CA LEU A 171 21.57 5.44 -13.83
C LEU A 171 21.19 5.70 -12.37
N LEU A 172 20.33 4.87 -11.77
CA LEU A 172 19.96 5.01 -10.35
C LEU A 172 21.16 4.84 -9.41
N THR A 173 22.10 3.96 -9.77
CA THR A 173 23.33 3.76 -9.00
C THR A 173 24.23 4.98 -9.08
N LYS A 174 24.42 5.56 -10.28
CA LYS A 174 25.18 6.81 -10.49
C LYS A 174 24.56 8.01 -9.76
N MET A 175 23.25 8.02 -9.56
CA MET A 175 22.52 9.05 -8.81
C MET A 175 22.60 8.90 -7.28
N GLY A 176 23.36 7.92 -6.76
CA GLY A 176 23.50 7.68 -5.33
C GLY A 176 22.35 6.88 -4.70
N CYS A 177 21.45 6.28 -5.50
CA CYS A 177 20.39 5.41 -5.00
C CYS A 177 20.83 3.93 -4.83
N GLY A 178 22.09 3.60 -5.17
CA GLY A 178 22.63 2.24 -5.04
C GLY A 178 22.42 1.61 -3.64
N PRO A 179 22.79 2.30 -2.53
CA PRO A 179 22.58 1.77 -1.19
C PRO A 179 21.12 1.50 -0.83
N GLU A 180 20.18 2.30 -1.37
CA GLU A 180 18.74 2.11 -1.17
C GLU A 180 18.22 0.91 -1.97
N LEU A 181 18.65 0.75 -3.22
CA LEU A 181 18.30 -0.42 -4.03
C LEU A 181 18.78 -1.72 -3.38
N GLN A 182 20.02 -1.74 -2.88
CA GLN A 182 20.55 -2.91 -2.17
C GLN A 182 19.72 -3.22 -0.91
N LYS A 183 19.36 -2.19 -0.13
CA LYS A 183 18.49 -2.33 1.05
C LYS A 183 17.14 -2.94 0.72
N VAL A 184 16.56 -2.62 -0.45
CA VAL A 184 15.31 -3.20 -0.90
C VAL A 184 15.49 -4.67 -1.27
N LEU A 185 16.55 -5.01 -2.00
CA LEU A 185 16.88 -6.39 -2.36
C LEU A 185 17.03 -7.27 -1.11
N ASP A 186 17.83 -6.82 -0.13
CA ASP A 186 18.08 -7.55 1.13
C ASP A 186 16.83 -7.69 2.01
N SER A 187 15.83 -6.82 1.81
CA SER A 187 14.61 -6.81 2.61
C SER A 187 13.59 -7.88 2.21
N LYS A 188 13.77 -8.53 1.06
CA LYS A 188 12.84 -9.53 0.55
C LYS A 188 12.82 -10.75 1.46
N LYS A 189 11.77 -10.89 2.26
CA LYS A 189 11.59 -12.00 3.21
C LYS A 189 10.23 -12.65 3.04
N LEU A 190 10.12 -13.90 3.48
CA LEU A 190 8.83 -14.60 3.56
C LEU A 190 7.94 -13.89 4.59
N ARG A 191 6.67 -13.65 4.22
CA ARG A 191 5.69 -13.02 5.09
C ARG A 191 5.33 -13.99 6.23
N ALA A 192 5.39 -13.51 7.47
CA ALA A 192 4.92 -14.25 8.62
C ALA A 192 3.38 -14.45 8.58
N GLY A 193 2.91 -15.60 9.07
CA GLY A 193 1.48 -15.92 9.19
C GLY A 193 0.80 -16.41 7.90
N GLN A 194 -0.54 -16.35 7.91
CA GLN A 194 -1.43 -16.95 6.90
C GLN A 194 -1.46 -16.19 5.55
N GLY A 195 -0.76 -15.06 5.44
CA GLY A 195 -0.68 -14.30 4.19
C GLY A 195 -0.04 -15.09 3.03
N LYS A 196 0.83 -16.06 3.37
CA LYS A 196 1.50 -16.94 2.39
C LYS A 196 0.50 -17.76 1.57
N ALA A 197 -0.56 -18.26 2.21
CA ALA A 197 -1.62 -19.03 1.55
C ALA A 197 -2.58 -18.15 0.73
N ARG A 198 -2.49 -16.82 0.85
CA ARG A 198 -3.38 -15.84 0.19
C ARG A 198 -2.62 -15.01 -0.83
N ASN A 199 -1.71 -15.63 -1.59
CA ASN A 199 -0.89 -15.02 -2.65
C ASN A 199 -0.06 -13.81 -2.21
N ARG A 200 0.26 -13.69 -0.91
CA ARG A 200 1.09 -12.59 -0.34
C ARG A 200 2.31 -13.17 0.35
N ARG A 201 3.04 -14.03 -0.37
CA ARG A 201 4.14 -14.85 0.17
C ARG A 201 5.35 -14.03 0.60
N PHE A 202 5.69 -12.97 -0.13
CA PHE A 202 6.87 -12.14 0.15
C PHE A 202 6.46 -10.77 0.68
N ARG A 203 7.35 -10.17 1.47
CA ARG A 203 7.32 -8.75 1.85
C ARG A 203 8.68 -8.15 1.50
N MET A 204 8.66 -6.94 0.97
CA MET A 204 9.84 -6.15 0.65
C MET A 204 9.60 -4.69 1.06
N ARG A 205 10.69 -3.94 1.20
CA ARG A 205 10.63 -2.49 1.39
C ARG A 205 10.32 -1.79 0.07
N LEU A 206 9.77 -0.59 0.18
CA LEU A 206 9.61 0.33 -0.94
C LEU A 206 10.91 1.13 -1.10
N GLY A 207 11.30 1.36 -2.34
CA GLY A 207 12.46 2.13 -2.73
C GLY A 207 12.05 3.48 -3.34
N PRO A 208 12.85 4.01 -4.29
CA PRO A 208 12.59 5.27 -4.96
C PRO A 208 11.28 5.27 -5.78
N LEU A 209 10.60 6.41 -5.78
CA LEU A 209 9.48 6.69 -6.69
C LEU A 209 9.97 7.63 -7.79
N VAL A 210 9.99 7.16 -9.03
CA VAL A 210 10.35 7.97 -10.20
C VAL A 210 9.10 8.63 -10.75
N ILE A 211 9.10 9.97 -10.78
CA ILE A 211 7.99 10.77 -11.29
C ILE A 211 8.37 11.28 -12.68
N TYR A 212 7.50 11.06 -13.67
CA TYR A 212 7.71 11.45 -15.07
C TYR A 212 6.50 12.20 -15.62
N LYS A 213 6.69 12.97 -16.69
CA LYS A 213 5.61 13.65 -17.39
C LYS A 213 5.05 12.75 -18.50
N GLU A 214 5.91 12.29 -19.41
CA GLU A 214 5.53 11.45 -20.55
C GLU A 214 6.17 10.05 -20.46
N ASP A 215 5.43 9.01 -20.86
CA ASP A 215 5.94 7.63 -20.84
C ASP A 215 6.54 7.23 -22.19
N ASN A 216 7.81 7.56 -22.40
CA ASN A 216 8.57 7.21 -23.60
C ASN A 216 9.38 5.90 -23.45
N GLY A 217 9.03 5.06 -22.46
CA GLY A 217 9.69 3.78 -22.19
C GLY A 217 10.12 3.60 -20.73
N ILE A 218 10.16 4.69 -19.96
CA ILE A 218 10.58 4.72 -18.56
C ILE A 218 9.79 3.75 -17.67
N SER A 219 8.47 3.62 -17.88
CA SER A 219 7.64 2.70 -17.10
C SER A 219 8.08 1.24 -17.28
N ARG A 220 8.43 0.86 -18.52
CA ARG A 220 8.89 -0.49 -18.87
C ARG A 220 10.32 -0.75 -18.38
N ALA A 221 11.19 0.26 -18.46
CA ALA A 221 12.56 0.13 -17.99
C ALA A 221 12.63 -0.08 -16.46
N MET A 222 11.82 0.66 -15.70
CA MET A 222 11.89 0.70 -14.23
C MET A 222 11.06 -0.39 -13.53
N ARG A 223 9.96 -0.90 -14.14
CA ARG A 223 9.01 -1.83 -13.46
C ARG A 223 9.62 -3.13 -12.92
N ASN A 224 10.74 -3.57 -13.50
CA ASN A 224 11.38 -4.83 -13.13
C ASN A 224 12.39 -4.66 -11.99
N ILE A 225 12.72 -3.42 -11.63
CA ILE A 225 13.64 -3.12 -10.53
C ILE A 225 12.89 -3.28 -9.20
N PRO A 226 13.33 -4.15 -8.28
CA PRO A 226 12.62 -4.39 -7.03
C PRO A 226 12.43 -3.11 -6.21
N GLY A 227 11.16 -2.78 -5.94
CA GLY A 227 10.73 -1.70 -5.05
C GLY A 227 10.89 -0.29 -5.63
N VAL A 228 11.30 -0.16 -6.89
CA VAL A 228 11.17 1.09 -7.63
C VAL A 228 9.76 1.17 -8.20
N GLU A 229 9.07 2.26 -7.93
CA GLU A 229 7.76 2.54 -8.52
C GLU A 229 7.87 3.75 -9.46
N THR A 230 6.96 3.83 -10.44
CA THR A 230 6.85 5.00 -11.31
C THR A 230 5.46 5.62 -11.19
N ALA A 231 5.38 6.95 -11.35
CA ALA A 231 4.12 7.69 -11.37
C ALA A 231 4.18 8.84 -12.37
N CYS A 232 3.09 9.04 -13.11
CA CYS A 232 2.91 10.22 -13.95
C CYS A 232 2.54 11.42 -13.06
N VAL A 233 3.08 12.61 -13.35
CA VAL A 233 2.80 13.86 -12.62
C VAL A 233 1.30 14.20 -12.59
N ASP A 234 0.59 13.95 -13.69
CA ASP A 234 -0.85 14.25 -13.78
C ASP A 234 -1.71 13.36 -12.87
N ASN A 235 -1.20 12.16 -12.55
CA ASN A 235 -1.93 11.12 -11.83
C ASN A 235 -1.19 10.69 -10.55
N LEU A 236 -0.78 11.67 -9.73
CA LEU A 236 -0.11 11.41 -8.46
C LEU A 236 -1.07 10.82 -7.41
N ASN A 237 -0.79 9.57 -7.02
CA ASN A 237 -1.54 8.86 -6.00
C ASN A 237 -0.86 8.96 -4.62
N LEU A 238 -1.62 9.38 -3.61
CA LEU A 238 -1.16 9.42 -2.22
C LEU A 238 -0.62 8.06 -1.73
N LEU A 239 -1.23 6.96 -2.17
CA LEU A 239 -0.79 5.61 -1.79
C LEU A 239 0.59 5.28 -2.35
N ARG A 240 0.98 5.80 -3.51
CA ARG A 240 2.32 5.57 -4.06
C ARG A 240 3.35 6.47 -3.37
N LEU A 241 3.02 7.74 -3.13
CA LEU A 241 3.90 8.69 -2.44
C LEU A 241 4.32 8.22 -1.03
N LEU A 242 3.35 7.70 -0.26
CA LEU A 242 3.55 7.27 1.13
C LEU A 242 3.72 5.76 1.28
N GLY A 243 3.62 5.03 0.17
CA GLY A 243 3.63 3.58 0.14
C GLY A 243 2.28 2.96 0.50
N SER A 244 1.93 1.89 -0.23
CA SER A 244 0.83 1.01 0.13
C SER A 244 1.33 -0.01 1.17
N VAL A 245 0.64 -0.11 2.30
CA VAL A 245 0.88 -1.13 3.34
C VAL A 245 0.30 -2.48 2.90
#